data_AF-A0A6C0P4Y0-F1
#
_entry.id   AF-A0A6C0P4Y0-F1
#
_cell.length_a   1.000
_cell.length_b   1.000
_cell.length_c   1.000
_cell.angle_alpha   90.00
_cell.angle_beta   90.00
_cell.angle_gamma   90.00
#
_symmetry.space_group_name_H-M   'P 1'
#
loop_
_entity.id
_entity.type
_entity.pdbx_description
1 polymer ?
#
loop_
_entity_poly.entity_id
_entity_poly.type
_entity_poly.pdbx_seq_one_letter_code
_entity_poly.pdbx_strand_id
1 'polypeptide(L)'
;MIIRSVGLGLYIMFIYWLSSHVSGMHMLFFPTLGAFGFLFITRSPRLPELGGIAVGAVASSVIGTLAYAVNEGMVSLFISTLATIWLVRTWKLNAPPIVAVSLIPFFAHPANLWMPPLSVAASLAGLVAVLGLVYAVERLLAGSEAEGLQLRQGIQMDADQ
;
A
#
# COMPACT_ATOMS: atom_id res chain seq x y z
N MET A 1 -0.03 11.73 -12.14
CA MET A 1 1.08 11.84 -11.14
C MET A 1 0.68 12.71 -9.95
N ILE A 2 0.28 13.97 -10.15
CA ILE A 2 -0.14 14.87 -9.05
C ILE A 2 -1.35 14.31 -8.30
N ILE A 3 -2.41 13.91 -9.02
CA ILE A 3 -3.65 13.36 -8.43
C ILE A 3 -3.35 12.14 -7.55
N ARG A 4 -2.52 11.20 -8.04
CA ARG A 4 -2.06 10.02 -7.27
C ARG A 4 -1.28 10.39 -6.00
N SER A 5 -0.41 11.40 -6.09
CA SER A 5 0.39 11.86 -4.95
C SER A 5 -0.50 12.52 -3.89
N VAL A 6 -1.47 13.34 -4.32
CA VAL A 6 -2.48 13.94 -3.44
C VAL A 6 -3.35 12.86 -2.80
N GLY A 7 -3.84 11.90 -3.58
CA GLY A 7 -4.64 10.78 -3.06
C GLY A 7 -3.88 9.94 -2.03
N LEU A 8 -2.60 9.64 -2.29
CA LEU A 8 -1.73 8.98 -1.32
C LEU A 8 -1.54 9.84 -0.06
N GLY A 9 -1.25 11.14 -0.21
CA GLY A 9 -1.07 12.04 0.91
C GLY A 9 -2.32 12.13 1.80
N LEU A 10 -3.49 12.24 1.20
CA LEU A 10 -4.77 12.25 1.90
C LEU A 10 -5.03 10.93 2.64
N TYR A 11 -4.71 9.80 2.01
CA TYR A 11 -4.82 8.50 2.66
C TYR A 11 -3.90 8.37 3.88
N ILE A 12 -2.64 8.77 3.74
CA ILE A 12 -1.67 8.77 4.84
C ILE A 12 -2.13 9.68 5.98
N MET A 13 -2.60 10.89 5.66
CA MET A 13 -3.17 11.83 6.63
C MET A 13 -4.37 11.20 7.36
N PHE A 14 -5.28 10.57 6.62
CA PHE A 14 -6.47 9.93 7.19
C PHE A 14 -6.11 8.78 8.13
N ILE A 15 -5.23 7.86 7.71
CA ILE A 15 -4.79 6.74 8.54
C ILE A 15 -4.04 7.23 9.79
N TYR A 16 -3.21 8.26 9.66
CA TYR A 16 -2.54 8.88 10.81
C TYR A 16 -3.55 9.47 11.81
N TRP A 17 -4.55 10.21 11.30
CA TRP A 17 -5.62 10.76 12.13
C TRP A 17 -6.40 9.64 12.84
N LEU A 18 -6.78 8.58 12.12
CA LEU A 18 -7.50 7.44 12.68
C LEU A 18 -6.67 6.71 13.75
N SER A 19 -5.37 6.50 13.46
CA SER A 19 -4.40 5.91 14.36
C SER A 19 -4.19 6.73 15.64
N SER A 20 -4.32 8.05 15.59
CA SER A 20 -4.14 8.92 16.77
C SER A 20 -5.39 9.07 17.63
N HIS A 21 -6.59 8.84 17.08
CA HIS A 21 -7.84 9.04 17.82
C HIS A 21 -8.42 7.77 18.43
N VAL A 22 -8.10 6.59 17.88
CA VAL A 22 -8.63 5.31 18.38
C VAL A 22 -7.54 4.53 19.10
N SER A 23 -7.73 4.31 20.41
CA SER A 23 -6.82 3.50 21.22
C SER A 23 -6.75 2.07 20.66
N GLY A 24 -5.55 1.58 20.42
CA GLY A 24 -5.30 0.27 19.78
C GLY A 24 -5.21 0.30 18.25
N MET A 25 -5.47 1.42 17.58
CA MET A 25 -5.27 1.54 16.13
C MET A 25 -3.87 2.05 15.74
N HIS A 26 -2.98 2.22 16.71
CA HIS A 26 -1.64 2.79 16.49
C HIS A 26 -0.82 2.03 15.44
N MET A 27 -1.03 0.71 15.31
CA MET A 27 -0.33 -0.13 14.32
C MET A 27 -0.88 -0.02 12.90
N LEU A 28 -2.03 0.61 12.67
CA LEU A 28 -2.55 0.87 11.32
C LEU A 28 -1.62 1.81 10.55
N PHE A 29 -1.04 2.78 11.25
CA PHE A 29 -0.03 3.64 10.68
C PHE A 29 1.36 3.07 10.96
N PHE A 30 2.03 2.59 9.93
CA PHE A 30 3.41 2.12 10.02
C PHE A 30 4.26 2.78 8.93
N PRO A 31 5.54 3.14 9.18
CA PRO A 31 6.35 3.91 8.24
C PRO A 31 6.43 3.29 6.83
N THR A 32 6.40 1.96 6.73
CA THR A 32 6.50 1.27 5.44
C THR A 32 5.21 1.38 4.60
N LEU A 33 4.08 1.81 5.17
CA LEU A 33 2.85 2.10 4.43
C LEU A 33 3.06 3.22 3.41
N GLY A 34 3.80 4.27 3.79
CA GLY A 34 4.20 5.33 2.86
C GLY A 34 5.10 4.81 1.75
N ALA A 35 6.01 3.89 2.05
CA ALA A 35 6.88 3.26 1.06
C ALA A 35 6.09 2.37 0.08
N PHE A 36 5.08 1.63 0.54
CA PHE A 36 4.15 0.91 -0.35
C PHE A 36 3.38 1.87 -1.24
N GLY A 37 2.82 2.93 -0.66
CA GLY A 37 2.10 3.96 -1.41
C GLY A 37 2.97 4.57 -2.51
N PHE A 38 4.20 4.95 -2.17
CA PHE A 38 5.15 5.49 -3.14
C PHE A 38 5.51 4.46 -4.23
N LEU A 39 5.72 3.20 -3.87
CA LEU A 39 6.00 2.12 -4.83
C LEU A 39 4.83 1.95 -5.82
N PHE A 40 3.59 1.97 -5.33
CA PHE A 40 2.40 1.79 -6.15
C PHE A 40 2.18 2.95 -7.12
N ILE A 41 2.37 4.21 -6.68
CA ILE A 41 2.19 5.35 -7.59
C ILE A 41 3.29 5.43 -8.66
N THR A 42 4.54 5.07 -8.31
CA THR A 42 5.70 5.20 -9.21
C THR A 42 5.77 4.07 -10.23
N ARG A 43 5.54 2.83 -9.80
CA ARG A 43 5.58 1.67 -10.70
C ARG A 43 4.28 1.43 -11.45
N SER A 44 3.15 1.98 -10.97
CA SER A 44 1.82 1.70 -11.50
C SER A 44 1.59 0.20 -11.81
N PRO A 45 1.87 -0.70 -10.84
CA PRO A 45 1.78 -2.13 -11.05
C PRO A 45 0.35 -2.53 -11.42
N ARG A 46 0.20 -3.64 -12.14
CA ARG A 46 -1.12 -4.16 -12.50
C ARG A 46 -1.85 -4.62 -11.24
N LEU A 47 -3.18 -4.59 -11.23
CA LEU A 47 -4.02 -5.11 -10.14
C LEU A 47 -3.58 -6.47 -9.55
N PRO A 48 -3.26 -7.51 -10.34
CA PRO A 48 -2.76 -8.78 -9.79
C PRO A 48 -1.40 -8.65 -9.09
N GLU A 49 -0.52 -7.76 -9.55
CA GLU A 49 0.76 -7.50 -8.90
C GLU A 49 0.59 -6.74 -7.59
N LEU A 50 -0.33 -5.77 -7.53
CA LEU A 50 -0.73 -5.09 -6.30
C LEU A 50 -1.23 -6.08 -5.26
N GLY A 51 -2.13 -6.99 -5.67
CA GLY A 51 -2.64 -8.05 -4.81
C GLY A 51 -1.53 -8.97 -4.31
N GLY A 52 -0.62 -9.39 -5.19
CA GLY A 52 0.53 -10.22 -4.81
C GLY A 52 1.45 -9.53 -3.80
N ILE A 53 1.76 -8.25 -3.99
CA ILE A 53 2.56 -7.45 -3.05
C ILE A 53 1.83 -7.32 -1.70
N ALA A 54 0.52 -7.05 -1.71
CA ALA A 54 -0.27 -6.92 -0.49
C ALA A 54 -0.32 -8.24 0.30
N VAL A 55 -0.62 -9.35 -0.37
CA VAL A 55 -0.63 -10.69 0.24
C VAL A 55 0.76 -11.05 0.78
N GLY A 56 1.82 -10.76 0.01
CA GLY A 56 3.20 -10.97 0.45
C GLY A 56 3.56 -10.17 1.70
N ALA A 57 3.11 -8.92 1.80
CA ALA A 57 3.31 -8.09 2.98
C ALA A 57 2.57 -8.64 4.20
N VAL A 58 1.30 -9.05 4.06
CA VAL A 58 0.54 -9.68 5.16
C VAL A 58 1.21 -10.99 5.59
N ALA A 59 1.58 -11.87 4.66
CA ALA A 59 2.28 -13.11 4.97
C ALA A 59 3.60 -12.84 5.71
N SER A 60 4.34 -11.81 5.29
CA SER A 60 5.59 -11.40 5.94
C SER A 60 5.36 -10.86 7.35
N SER A 61 4.28 -10.11 7.58
CA SER A 61 3.90 -9.67 8.93
C SER A 61 3.57 -10.86 9.85
N VAL A 62 2.97 -11.92 9.32
CA VAL A 62 2.71 -13.17 10.06
C VAL A 62 4.02 -13.87 10.39
N ILE A 63 4.95 -14.02 9.44
CA ILE A 63 6.29 -14.58 9.68
C ILE A 63 7.00 -13.82 10.80
N GLY A 64 7.00 -12.49 10.71
CA GLY A 64 7.56 -11.61 11.71
C GLY A 64 6.96 -11.80 13.10
N THR A 65 5.64 -11.88 13.15
CA THR A 65 4.89 -12.04 14.40
C THR A 65 5.16 -13.39 15.04
N LEU A 66 5.19 -14.46 14.25
CA LEU A 66 5.49 -15.81 14.75
C LEU A 66 6.91 -15.90 15.28
N ALA A 67 7.88 -15.33 14.56
CA ALA A 67 9.25 -15.26 15.04
C ALA A 67 9.34 -14.48 16.36
N TYR A 68 8.73 -13.29 16.42
CA TYR A 68 8.67 -12.48 17.63
C TYR A 68 8.05 -13.23 18.82
N ALA A 69 6.98 -13.98 18.59
CA ALA A 69 6.31 -14.77 19.62
C ALA A 69 7.18 -15.89 20.20
N VAL A 70 8.13 -16.43 19.44
CA VAL A 70 9.11 -17.41 19.92
C VAL A 70 10.18 -16.72 20.76
N ASN A 71 10.70 -15.60 20.27
CA ASN A 71 11.74 -14.83 20.93
C ASN A 71 11.77 -13.39 20.37
N GLU A 72 11.84 -12.40 21.26
CA GLU A 72 11.84 -10.97 20.88
C GLU A 72 13.25 -10.45 20.52
N GLY A 73 14.27 -11.31 20.56
CA GLY A 73 15.67 -10.95 20.42
C GLY A 73 16.21 -10.95 18.99
N MET A 74 17.47 -10.55 18.86
CA MET A 74 18.19 -10.38 17.59
C MET A 74 18.18 -11.63 16.70
N VAL A 75 18.29 -12.83 17.27
CA VAL A 75 18.33 -14.08 16.51
C VAL A 75 17.00 -14.32 15.79
N SER A 76 15.89 -14.07 16.46
CA SER A 76 14.57 -14.23 15.88
C SER A 76 14.28 -13.19 14.80
N LEU A 77 14.71 -11.94 15.03
CA LEU A 77 14.69 -10.88 14.03
C LEU A 77 15.48 -11.28 12.77
N PHE A 78 16.68 -11.83 12.95
CA PHE A 78 17.53 -12.29 11.85
C PHE A 78 16.86 -13.43 11.06
N ILE A 79 16.34 -14.45 11.75
CA ILE A 79 15.63 -15.57 11.12
C ILE A 79 14.39 -15.09 10.36
N SER A 80 13.57 -14.22 10.97
CA SER A 80 12.41 -13.60 10.33
C SER A 80 12.81 -12.88 9.05
N THR A 81 13.90 -12.11 9.10
CA THR A 81 14.43 -11.37 7.94
C THR A 81 14.81 -12.33 6.83
N LEU A 82 15.57 -13.39 7.12
CA LEU A 82 15.97 -14.39 6.12
C LEU A 82 14.78 -15.14 5.53
N ALA A 83 13.84 -15.57 6.37
CA ALA A 83 12.62 -16.24 5.95
C ALA A 83 11.78 -15.34 5.02
N THR A 84 11.68 -14.05 5.35
CA THR A 84 10.96 -13.07 4.54
C THR A 84 11.66 -12.80 3.22
N ILE A 85 13.00 -12.65 3.22
CA ILE A 85 13.77 -12.50 1.97
C ILE A 85 13.59 -13.73 1.08
N TRP A 86 13.64 -14.93 1.66
CA TRP A 86 13.40 -16.18 0.94
C TRP A 86 11.99 -16.23 0.33
N LEU A 87 10.96 -15.84 1.09
CA LEU A 87 9.58 -15.74 0.61
C LEU A 87 9.46 -14.77 -0.58
N VAL A 88 9.99 -13.55 -0.42
CA VAL A 88 9.96 -12.50 -1.43
C VAL A 88 10.65 -12.95 -2.73
N ARG A 89 11.79 -13.64 -2.62
CA ARG A 89 12.50 -14.21 -3.78
C ARG A 89 11.72 -15.34 -4.43
N THR A 90 11.15 -16.25 -3.64
CA THR A 90 10.42 -17.43 -4.13
C THR A 90 9.16 -17.03 -4.89
N TRP A 91 8.42 -16.06 -4.36
CA TRP A 91 7.21 -15.54 -4.98
C TRP A 91 7.47 -14.40 -5.99
N LYS A 92 8.74 -14.08 -6.23
CA LYS A 92 9.18 -13.00 -7.15
C LYS A 92 8.49 -11.67 -6.87
N LEU A 93 8.27 -11.38 -5.58
CA LEU A 93 7.62 -10.16 -5.13
C LEU A 93 8.62 -9.00 -5.21
N ASN A 94 8.49 -8.13 -6.19
CA ASN A 94 9.45 -7.05 -6.41
C ASN A 94 9.20 -5.82 -5.52
N ALA A 95 8.98 -6.02 -4.21
CA ALA A 95 8.65 -4.95 -3.27
C ALA A 95 9.55 -4.99 -2.01
N PRO A 96 10.62 -4.19 -1.96
CA PRO A 96 11.49 -4.06 -0.78
C PRO A 96 10.75 -3.77 0.54
N PRO A 97 9.66 -2.98 0.58
CA PRO A 97 8.93 -2.73 1.82
C PRO A 97 8.37 -3.97 2.52
N ILE A 98 8.20 -5.10 1.81
CA ILE A 98 7.70 -6.36 2.38
C ILE A 98 8.62 -6.88 3.49
N VAL A 99 9.95 -6.79 3.31
CA VAL A 99 10.90 -7.24 4.34
C VAL A 99 10.76 -6.40 5.60
N ALA A 100 10.57 -5.09 5.47
CA ALA A 100 10.42 -4.22 6.63
C ALA A 100 9.11 -4.47 7.39
N VAL A 101 8.07 -4.99 6.72
CA VAL A 101 6.80 -5.36 7.36
C VAL A 101 6.95 -6.54 8.33
N SER A 102 7.83 -7.51 8.06
CA SER A 102 8.08 -8.60 9.01
C SER A 102 8.82 -8.16 10.28
N LEU A 103 9.36 -6.94 10.28
CA LEU A 103 10.07 -6.38 11.43
C LEU A 103 9.14 -5.56 12.34
N ILE A 104 7.90 -5.27 11.91
CA ILE A 104 6.94 -4.47 12.69
C ILE A 104 6.81 -4.97 14.14
N PRO A 105 6.61 -6.28 14.41
CA PRO A 105 6.43 -6.76 15.78
C PRO A 105 7.62 -6.48 16.71
N PHE A 106 8.85 -6.56 16.17
CA PHE A 106 10.10 -6.31 16.91
C PHE A 106 10.29 -4.84 17.30
N PHE A 107 9.63 -3.90 16.61
CA PHE A 107 9.69 -2.47 16.95
C PHE A 107 8.44 -2.01 17.72
N ALA A 108 7.27 -2.54 17.38
CA ALA A 108 6.00 -2.12 17.96
C ALA A 108 5.68 -2.78 19.30
N HIS A 109 6.35 -3.89 19.66
CA HIS A 109 6.13 -4.65 20.91
C HIS A 109 4.63 -4.88 21.19
N PRO A 110 3.91 -5.56 20.28
CA PRO A 110 2.46 -5.64 20.30
C PRO A 110 1.95 -6.43 21.50
N ALA A 111 1.00 -5.86 22.26
CA ALA A 111 0.32 -6.56 23.34
C ALA A 111 -0.53 -7.76 22.84
N ASN A 112 -0.99 -7.70 21.59
CA ASN A 112 -1.72 -8.79 20.93
C ASN A 112 -1.04 -9.12 19.59
N LEU A 113 -0.59 -10.37 19.46
CA LEU A 113 0.13 -10.88 18.30
C LEU A 113 -0.68 -10.80 16.99
N TRP A 114 -2.01 -10.76 17.04
CA TRP A 114 -2.82 -10.60 15.83
C TRP A 114 -2.90 -9.15 15.34
N MET A 115 -2.50 -8.17 16.15
CA MET A 115 -2.59 -6.76 15.76
C MET A 115 -1.69 -6.38 14.59
N PRO A 116 -0.40 -6.76 14.53
CA PRO A 116 0.44 -6.45 13.37
C PRO A 116 -0.14 -6.96 12.04
N PRO A 117 -0.49 -8.25 11.88
CA PRO A 117 -1.00 -8.73 10.59
C PRO A 117 -2.35 -8.14 10.20
N LEU A 118 -3.26 -7.96 11.17
CA LEU A 118 -4.55 -7.31 10.90
C LEU A 118 -4.37 -5.85 10.49
N SER A 119 -3.46 -5.13 11.14
CA SER A 119 -3.19 -3.72 10.84
C SER A 119 -2.57 -3.55 9.46
N VAL A 120 -1.60 -4.41 9.12
CA VAL A 120 -0.98 -4.44 7.79
C VAL A 120 -2.03 -4.75 6.71
N ALA A 121 -2.87 -5.76 6.94
CA ALA A 121 -3.92 -6.14 6.00
C ALA A 121 -4.93 -5.00 5.78
N ALA A 122 -5.43 -4.40 6.86
CA ALA A 122 -6.39 -3.31 6.81
C ALA A 122 -5.82 -2.07 6.10
N SER A 123 -4.59 -1.68 6.42
CA SER A 123 -3.95 -0.52 5.79
C SER A 123 -3.59 -0.77 4.33
N LEU A 124 -3.13 -1.97 3.96
CA LEU A 124 -2.88 -2.26 2.54
C LEU A 124 -4.17 -2.35 1.73
N ALA A 125 -5.23 -2.92 2.30
CA ALA A 125 -6.55 -2.93 1.65
C ALA A 125 -7.07 -1.51 1.43
N GLY A 126 -6.99 -0.64 2.45
CA GLY A 126 -7.37 0.76 2.33
C GLY A 126 -6.54 1.52 1.30
N LEU A 127 -5.22 1.30 1.28
CA LEU A 127 -4.32 1.92 0.31
C LEU A 127 -4.66 1.50 -1.13
N VAL A 128 -4.85 0.20 -1.36
CA VAL A 128 -5.23 -0.33 -2.68
C VAL A 128 -6.59 0.21 -3.10
N ALA A 129 -7.56 0.30 -2.18
CA ALA A 129 -8.88 0.87 -2.47
C ALA A 129 -8.80 2.34 -2.87
N VAL A 130 -8.05 3.17 -2.14
CA VAL A 130 -7.87 4.59 -2.47
C VAL A 130 -7.17 4.77 -3.80
N LEU A 131 -6.09 4.01 -4.06
CA LEU A 131 -5.42 4.08 -5.35
C LEU A 131 -6.33 3.63 -6.49
N GLY A 132 -7.09 2.55 -6.30
CA GLY A 132 -8.10 2.09 -7.25
C GLY A 132 -9.13 3.17 -7.58
N LEU A 133 -9.62 3.90 -6.57
CA LEU A 133 -10.52 5.03 -6.75
C LEU A 133 -9.85 6.17 -7.53
N VAL A 134 -8.61 6.51 -7.19
CA VAL A 134 -7.85 7.55 -7.91
C VAL A 134 -7.66 7.18 -9.37
N TYR A 135 -7.30 5.92 -9.67
CA TYR A 135 -7.19 5.44 -11.05
C TYR A 135 -8.52 5.50 -11.80
N ALA A 136 -9.64 5.19 -11.13
CA ALA A 136 -10.97 5.32 -11.73
C ALA A 136 -11.32 6.77 -12.05
N VAL A 137 -11.03 7.71 -11.15
CA VAL A 137 -11.25 9.15 -11.35
C VAL A 137 -10.37 9.69 -12.49
N GLU A 138 -9.09 9.34 -12.54
CA GLU A 138 -8.20 9.72 -13.65
C GLU A 138 -8.76 9.22 -15.00
N ARG A 139 -9.30 8.00 -15.04
CA ARG A 139 -9.90 7.43 -16.25
C ARG A 139 -11.17 8.16 -16.70
N LEU A 140 -12.02 8.57 -15.75
CA LEU A 140 -13.24 9.33 -16.06
C LEU A 140 -12.91 10.72 -16.60
N LEU A 141 -11.97 11.42 -15.97
CA LEU A 141 -11.54 12.76 -16.41
C LEU A 141 -10.93 12.73 -17.82
N ALA A 142 -10.07 11.74 -18.10
CA ALA A 142 -9.49 11.57 -19.43
C ALA A 142 -10.55 11.27 -20.52
N GLY A 143 -11.64 10.58 -20.17
CA GLY A 143 -12.76 10.35 -21.08
C GLY A 143 -13.51 11.65 -21.41
N SER A 144 -13.76 12.49 -20.42
CA SER A 144 -14.44 13.79 -20.61
C SER A 144 -13.62 14.79 -21.43
N GLU A 145 -12.29 14.82 -21.28
CA GLU A 145 -11.43 15.67 -22.12
C GLU A 145 -11.44 15.26 -23.59
N ALA A 146 -11.48 13.95 -23.87
CA ALA A 146 -11.54 13.44 -25.24
C ALA A 146 -12.86 13.82 -25.94
N GLU A 147 -13.98 13.75 -25.22
CA GLU A 147 -15.31 14.14 -25.73
C GLU A 147 -15.40 15.66 -25.97
N GLY A 148 -14.84 16.47 -25.06
CA GLY A 148 -14.78 17.92 -25.21
C GLY A 148 -13.94 18.40 -26.40
N LEU A 149 -12.84 17.71 -26.71
CA LEU A 149 -12.01 18.01 -27.88
C LEU A 149 -12.71 17.71 -29.20
N GLN A 150 -13.46 16.61 -29.29
CA GLN A 150 -14.22 16.27 -30.49
C GLN A 150 -15.34 17.28 -30.77
N LEU A 151 -16.06 17.71 -29.74
CA LEU A 151 -17.10 18.75 -29.87
C LEU A 151 -16.50 20.08 -30.36
N ARG A 152 -15.32 20.46 -29.85
CA ARG A 152 -14.65 21.70 -30.25
C ARG A 152 -14.16 21.66 -31.71
N GLN A 153 -13.65 20.52 -32.17
CA GLN A 153 -13.26 20.33 -33.58
C GLN A 153 -14.47 20.30 -34.52
N GLY A 154 -15.58 19.67 -34.11
CA GLY A 154 -16.82 19.65 -34.89
C GLY A 154 -17.41 21.05 -35.11
N ILE A 155 -17.43 21.88 -34.06
CA ILE A 155 -17.91 23.28 -34.16
C ILE A 155 -17.01 24.13 -35.07
N GLN A 156 -15.70 23.87 -35.09
CA GLN A 156 -14.77 24.64 -35.91
C GLN A 156 -14.86 24.31 -37.41
N MET A 157 -15.26 23.08 -37.79
CA MET A 157 -15.46 22.71 -39.20
C MET A 157 -16.74 23.30 -39.80
N ASP A 158 -17.76 23.56 -38.99
CA ASP A 158 -19.02 24.20 -39.42
C ASP A 158 -18.89 25.72 -39.55
N ALA A 159 -17.95 26.34 -38.85
CA ALA A 159 -17.74 27.80 -38.89
C ALA A 159 -16.91 28.28 -40.10
N ASP A 160 -16.22 27.36 -40.79
CA ASP A 160 -15.34 27.65 -41.93
C ASP A 160 -16.01 27.35 -43.31
N GLN A 161 -17.31 27.01 -43.34
CA GLN A 161 -18.12 26.83 -44.57
C GLN A 161 -19.06 28.02 -44.83
#